data_AF-G4ZIJ1-F1
#
_entry.id   AF-G4ZIJ1-F1
#
_cell.length_a   1.000
_cell.length_b   1.000
_cell.length_c   1.000
_cell.angle_alpha   90.00
_cell.angle_beta   90.00
_cell.angle_gamma   90.00
#
_symmetry.space_group_name_H-M   'P 1'
#
loop_
_entity.id
_entity.type
_entity.pdbx_description
1 polymer ?
#
loop_
_entity_poly.entity_id
_entity_poly.type
_entity_poly.pdbx_seq_one_letter_code
_entity_poly.pdbx_strand_id
1 'polypeptide(L)'
;MILWYGGFGLFLRQPQVDVRVGQLMMNHTKDKAKAWLVREYTGEWRWSCVVKKLRQRFLTKSREEDEIGRLFDCTQGTRSLDQYIEEFIRLSRTEEVSVKFKMILFKKGLHSQELRNFLQTKQHTTL
;
A
#
# COMPACT_ATOMS: atom_id res chain seq x y z
N MET A 1 6.69 16.62 16.96
CA MET A 1 5.95 17.54 16.06
C MET A 1 6.10 17.17 14.58
N ILE A 2 7.29 17.07 14.00
CA ILE A 2 7.48 16.76 12.56
C ILE A 2 6.95 15.37 12.15
N LEU A 3 7.18 14.33 12.98
CA LEU A 3 6.64 12.98 12.78
C LEU A 3 5.10 12.95 12.67
N TRP A 4 4.42 13.84 13.39
CA TRP A 4 2.97 13.97 13.34
C TRP A 4 2.51 14.51 11.98
N TYR A 5 3.06 15.62 11.50
CA TYR A 5 2.67 16.19 10.19
C TYR A 5 2.97 15.29 9.00
N GLY A 6 4.07 14.53 9.04
CA GLY A 6 4.42 13.56 8.01
C GLY A 6 3.41 12.41 7.90
N GLY A 7 2.88 11.94 9.04
CA GLY A 7 1.81 10.93 9.09
C GLY A 7 0.44 11.49 8.69
N PHE A 8 0.10 12.71 9.13
CA PHE A 8 -1.20 13.34 8.83
C PHE A 8 -1.36 13.71 7.34
N GLY A 9 -0.29 14.15 6.66
CA GLY A 9 -0.33 14.38 5.21
C GLY A 9 -0.61 13.11 4.40
N LEU A 10 -0.10 11.96 4.85
CA LEU A 10 -0.38 10.64 4.26
C LEU A 10 -1.82 10.17 4.55
N PHE A 11 -2.39 10.52 5.71
CA PHE A 11 -3.69 10.03 6.15
C PHE A 11 -4.87 10.84 5.59
N LEU A 12 -4.74 12.17 5.51
CA LEU A 12 -5.87 13.05 5.17
C LEU A 12 -6.12 13.21 3.66
N ARG A 13 -5.17 12.82 2.78
CA ARG A 13 -5.25 12.90 1.30
C ARG A 13 -5.77 14.26 0.76
N GLN A 14 -5.68 15.33 1.54
CA GLN A 14 -6.08 16.66 1.09
C GLN A 14 -4.92 17.28 0.29
N PRO A 15 -5.12 17.65 -0.98
CA PRO A 15 -4.03 18.13 -1.86
C PRO A 15 -3.28 19.34 -1.30
N GLN A 16 -3.99 20.26 -0.63
CA GLN A 16 -3.39 21.47 -0.07
C GLN A 16 -2.46 21.17 1.12
N VAL A 17 -2.83 20.20 1.95
CA VAL A 17 -2.02 19.76 3.10
C VAL A 17 -0.78 19.01 2.60
N ASP A 18 -0.93 18.16 1.58
CA ASP A 18 0.14 17.36 1.01
C ASP A 18 1.28 18.22 0.42
N VAL A 19 0.93 19.33 -0.24
CA VAL A 19 1.91 20.29 -0.77
C VAL A 19 2.63 21.04 0.34
N ARG A 20 1.92 21.55 1.35
CA ARG A 20 2.53 22.30 2.47
C ARG A 20 3.44 21.43 3.32
N VAL A 21 3.02 20.20 3.59
CA VAL A 21 3.87 19.22 4.29
C VAL A 21 5.12 18.92 3.46
N GLY A 22 4.99 18.83 2.13
CA GLY A 22 6.14 18.64 1.24
C GLY A 22 7.19 19.75 1.41
N GLN A 23 6.76 21.00 1.36
CA GLN A 23 7.64 22.16 1.57
C GLN A 23 8.31 22.15 2.95
N LEU A 24 7.56 21.85 4.01
CA LEU A 24 8.09 21.76 5.37
C LEU A 24 9.15 20.65 5.47
N MET A 25 8.86 19.47 4.94
CA MET A 25 9.76 18.32 5.03
C MET A 25 11.02 18.51 4.20
N MET A 26 10.98 19.25 3.09
CA MET A 26 12.17 19.62 2.32
C MET A 26 13.19 20.40 3.16
N ASN A 27 12.72 21.32 4.00
CA ASN A 27 13.59 22.10 4.89
C ASN A 27 14.28 21.21 5.94
N HIS A 28 13.67 20.07 6.26
CA HIS A 28 14.18 19.11 7.24
C HIS A 28 14.91 17.91 6.62
N THR A 29 14.87 17.75 5.30
CA THR A 29 15.58 16.67 4.61
C THR A 29 17.07 17.03 4.52
N LYS A 30 17.96 16.09 4.82
CA LYS A 30 19.41 16.34 4.87
C LYS A 30 20.20 15.38 3.96
N ASP A 31 21.46 15.74 3.73
CA ASP A 31 22.49 14.88 3.16
C ASP A 31 22.10 14.23 1.82
N LYS A 32 22.31 12.91 1.69
CA LYS A 32 22.08 12.14 0.47
C LYS A 32 20.64 12.23 -0.03
N ALA A 33 19.66 12.27 0.88
CA ALA A 33 18.25 12.41 0.51
C ALA A 33 17.97 13.80 -0.07
N LYS A 34 18.53 14.88 0.51
CA LYS A 34 18.40 16.24 -0.02
C LYS A 34 19.11 16.39 -1.37
N ALA A 35 20.33 15.87 -1.50
CA ALA A 35 21.08 15.91 -2.75
C ALA A 35 20.32 15.22 -3.89
N TRP A 36 19.73 14.06 -3.61
CA TRP A 36 18.91 13.32 -4.57
C TRP A 36 17.63 14.08 -4.94
N LEU A 37 16.89 14.62 -3.96
CA LEU A 37 15.66 15.37 -4.22
C LEU A 37 15.87 16.60 -5.09
N VAL A 38 17.00 17.30 -4.92
CA VAL A 38 17.30 18.51 -5.69
C VAL A 38 17.81 18.18 -7.10
N ARG A 39 18.54 17.08 -7.27
CA ARG A 39 19.26 16.79 -8.54
C ARG A 39 18.56 15.78 -9.44
N GLU A 40 17.83 14.84 -8.88
CA GLU A 40 17.35 13.65 -9.61
C GLU A 40 15.82 13.48 -9.58
N TYR A 41 15.10 14.20 -8.71
CA TYR A 41 13.65 14.05 -8.60
C TYR A 41 12.91 14.82 -9.70
N THR A 42 12.07 14.11 -10.46
CA THR A 42 11.27 14.67 -11.57
C THR A 42 9.76 14.50 -11.39
N GLY A 43 9.30 14.12 -10.19
CA GLY A 43 7.89 13.85 -9.91
C GLY A 43 7.08 15.06 -9.43
N GLU A 44 5.79 14.84 -9.15
CA GLU A 44 4.94 15.86 -8.52
C GLU A 44 5.43 16.21 -7.12
N TRP A 45 5.50 17.51 -6.80
CA TRP A 45 5.94 18.04 -5.51
C TRP A 45 4.92 17.90 -4.37
N ARG A 46 4.19 16.79 -4.35
CA ARG A 46 3.34 16.37 -3.24
C ARG A 46 4.13 15.47 -2.31
N TRP A 47 4.01 15.66 -0.99
CA TRP A 47 4.75 14.88 -0.01
C TRP A 47 4.55 13.37 -0.18
N SER A 48 3.32 12.93 -0.46
CA SER A 48 3.01 11.53 -0.76
C SER A 48 3.81 10.95 -1.93
N CYS A 49 3.95 11.71 -3.03
CA CYS A 49 4.74 11.34 -4.22
C CYS A 49 6.24 11.32 -3.93
N VAL A 50 6.73 12.32 -3.20
CA VAL A 50 8.13 12.45 -2.79
C VAL A 50 8.54 11.31 -1.87
N VAL A 51 7.74 11.03 -0.82
CA VAL A 51 7.98 9.90 0.10
C VAL A 51 7.99 8.58 -0.64
N LYS A 52 7.04 8.33 -1.56
CA LYS A 52 7.00 7.08 -2.34
C LYS A 52 8.32 6.84 -3.08
N LYS A 53 8.88 7.89 -3.70
CA LYS A 53 10.14 7.78 -4.44
C LYS A 53 11.37 7.72 -3.54
N LEU A 54 11.40 8.47 -2.43
CA LEU A 54 12.43 8.35 -1.40
C LEU A 54 12.48 6.94 -0.83
N ARG A 55 11.32 6.35 -0.53
CA ARG A 55 11.22 4.95 -0.09
C ARG A 55 11.75 4.00 -1.14
N GLN A 56 11.37 4.14 -2.42
CA GLN A 56 11.92 3.33 -3.51
C GLN A 56 13.45 3.43 -3.64
N ARG A 57 14.02 4.61 -3.40
CA ARG A 57 15.45 4.87 -3.63
C ARG A 57 16.34 4.49 -2.45
N PHE A 58 15.87 4.76 -1.23
CA PHE A 58 16.70 4.71 -0.02
C PHE A 58 16.28 3.63 0.98
N LEU A 59 15.06 3.11 0.89
CA LEU A 59 14.72 1.89 1.62
C LEU A 59 15.04 0.71 0.70
N THR A 60 16.06 -0.07 1.06
CA THR A 60 16.11 -1.47 0.67
C THR A 60 14.92 -2.13 1.33
N LYS A 61 13.82 -2.27 0.59
CA LYS A 61 12.70 -3.06 1.04
C LYS A 61 13.21 -4.45 1.37
N SER A 62 12.89 -4.94 2.56
CA SER A 62 13.07 -6.35 2.82
C SER A 62 12.19 -7.12 1.82
N ARG A 63 12.61 -8.33 1.47
CA ARG A 63 11.81 -9.21 0.61
C ARG A 63 10.38 -9.37 1.16
N GLU A 64 10.23 -9.40 2.48
CA GLU A 64 8.97 -9.52 3.19
C GLU A 64 8.05 -8.30 2.99
N GLU A 65 8.58 -7.07 3.09
CA GLU A 65 7.81 -5.85 2.82
C GLU A 65 7.30 -5.78 1.37
N ASP A 66 8.10 -6.27 0.42
CA ASP A 66 7.69 -6.35 -0.99
C ASP A 66 6.63 -7.43 -1.23
N GLU A 67 6.73 -8.57 -0.56
CA GLU A 67 5.71 -9.63 -0.61
C GLU A 67 4.39 -9.17 0.03
N ILE A 68 4.45 -8.42 1.13
CA ILE A 68 3.28 -7.78 1.74
C ILE A 68 2.67 -6.76 0.78
N GLY A 69 3.47 -5.87 0.18
CA GLY A 69 2.96 -4.93 -0.83
C GLY A 69 2.21 -5.64 -1.96
N ARG A 70 2.78 -6.73 -2.48
CA ARG A 70 2.13 -7.57 -3.50
C ARG A 70 0.85 -8.24 -3.00
N LEU A 71 0.79 -8.65 -1.74
CA LEU A 71 -0.42 -9.22 -1.14
C LEU A 71 -1.57 -8.20 -1.11
N PHE A 72 -1.29 -6.94 -0.74
CA PHE A 72 -2.28 -5.87 -0.72
C PHE A 72 -2.80 -5.49 -2.11
N ASP A 73 -1.93 -5.56 -3.13
CA ASP A 73 -2.27 -5.27 -4.52
C ASP A 73 -2.83 -6.50 -5.28
N CYS A 74 -2.93 -7.67 -4.63
CA CYS A 74 -3.36 -8.90 -5.26
C CYS A 74 -4.87 -8.89 -5.59
N THR A 75 -5.18 -8.71 -6.88
CA THR A 75 -6.55 -8.73 -7.42
C THR A 75 -6.68 -9.74 -8.56
N GLN A 76 -7.84 -10.37 -8.73
CA GLN A 76 -8.08 -11.35 -9.78
C GLN A 76 -7.84 -10.76 -11.17
N GLY A 77 -8.35 -9.54 -11.42
CA GLY A 77 -8.21 -8.90 -12.73
C GLY A 77 -8.80 -9.77 -13.84
N THR A 78 -8.04 -9.99 -14.90
CA THR A 78 -8.41 -10.88 -16.03
C THR A 78 -7.99 -12.34 -15.84
N ARG A 79 -7.39 -12.68 -14.68
CA ARG A 79 -6.91 -14.04 -14.39
C ARG A 79 -8.06 -14.99 -14.07
N SER A 80 -7.84 -16.28 -14.29
CA SER A 80 -8.78 -17.30 -13.81
C SER A 80 -8.87 -17.27 -12.27
N LEU A 81 -9.98 -17.78 -11.74
CA LEU A 81 -10.17 -17.83 -10.29
C LEU A 81 -9.08 -18.66 -9.59
N ASP A 82 -8.70 -19.79 -10.18
CA ASP A 82 -7.67 -20.68 -9.64
C ASP A 82 -6.29 -20.00 -9.59
N GLN A 83 -5.90 -19.32 -10.67
CA GLN A 83 -4.64 -18.56 -10.71
C GLN A 83 -4.59 -17.44 -9.68
N TYR A 84 -5.73 -16.79 -9.43
CA TYR A 84 -5.84 -15.78 -8.38
C TYR A 84 -5.70 -16.39 -6.99
N ILE A 85 -6.39 -17.51 -6.72
CA ILE A 85 -6.34 -18.22 -5.43
C ILE A 85 -4.92 -18.68 -5.13
N GLU A 86 -4.25 -19.34 -6.08
CA GLU A 86 -2.88 -19.82 -5.91
C GLU A 86 -1.90 -18.69 -5.57
N GLU A 87 -1.95 -17.59 -6.33
CA GLU A 87 -1.08 -16.43 -6.09
C GLU A 87 -1.39 -15.76 -4.75
N PHE A 88 -2.68 -15.66 -4.38
CA PHE A 88 -3.08 -15.11 -3.11
C PHE A 88 -2.58 -15.96 -1.94
N ILE A 89 -2.69 -17.29 -2.02
CA ILE A 89 -2.17 -18.22 -1.00
C ILE A 89 -0.65 -18.11 -0.90
N ARG A 90 0.05 -18.04 -2.03
CA ARG A 90 1.52 -17.89 -2.09
C ARG A 90 1.97 -16.62 -1.36
N LEU A 91 1.31 -15.49 -1.63
CA LEU A 91 1.60 -14.19 -1.00
C LEU A 91 1.12 -14.11 0.47
N SER A 92 0.11 -14.90 0.83
CA SER A 92 -0.47 -14.93 2.19
C SER A 92 0.36 -15.69 3.22
N ARG A 93 1.54 -16.22 2.86
CA ARG A 93 2.41 -16.98 3.78
C ARG A 93 3.07 -16.12 4.87
N THR A 94 3.10 -14.80 4.70
CA THR A 94 3.60 -13.86 5.72
C THR A 94 2.74 -13.86 6.99
N GLU A 95 3.37 -13.90 8.17
CA GLU A 95 2.66 -13.86 9.47
C GLU A 95 2.25 -12.43 9.88
N GLU A 96 2.75 -11.39 9.20
CA GLU A 96 2.52 -9.98 9.56
C GLU A 96 1.08 -9.52 9.37
N VAL A 97 0.27 -10.26 8.61
CA VAL A 97 -1.12 -9.89 8.30
C VAL A 97 -2.08 -10.90 8.93
N SER A 98 -3.01 -10.43 9.75
CA SER A 98 -4.00 -11.30 10.39
C SER A 98 -4.86 -12.06 9.37
N VAL A 99 -5.25 -13.29 9.72
CA VAL A 99 -6.11 -14.15 8.88
C VAL A 99 -7.44 -13.47 8.52
N LYS A 100 -8.04 -12.74 9.48
CA LYS A 100 -9.26 -11.96 9.24
C LYS A 100 -9.04 -10.89 8.17
N PHE A 101 -7.91 -10.20 8.20
CA PHE A 101 -7.59 -9.17 7.22
C PHE A 101 -7.25 -9.76 5.84
N LYS A 102 -6.53 -10.89 5.78
CA LYS A 102 -6.31 -11.65 4.54
C LYS A 102 -7.63 -12.06 3.89
N MET A 103 -8.61 -12.51 4.67
CA MET A 103 -9.95 -12.85 4.16
C MET A 103 -10.67 -11.65 3.54
N ILE A 104 -10.50 -10.45 4.11
CA ILE A 104 -11.06 -9.21 3.56
C ILE A 104 -10.37 -8.86 2.23
N LEU A 105 -9.04 -8.94 2.18
CA LEU A 105 -8.25 -8.69 0.96
C LEU A 105 -8.63 -9.66 -0.16
N PHE A 106 -8.76 -10.95 0.15
CA PHE A 106 -9.18 -11.96 -0.82
C PHE A 106 -10.53 -11.63 -1.44
N LYS A 107 -11.55 -11.34 -0.62
CA LYS A 107 -12.89 -10.98 -1.13
C LYS A 107 -12.84 -9.71 -1.97
N LYS A 108 -12.09 -8.71 -1.54
CA LYS A 108 -11.95 -7.44 -2.27
C LYS A 108 -11.28 -7.62 -3.63
N GLY A 109 -10.33 -8.56 -3.73
CA GLY A 109 -9.58 -8.81 -4.96
C GLY A 109 -10.34 -9.61 -6.02
N LEU A 110 -11.40 -10.34 -5.67
CA LEU A 110 -12.23 -11.08 -6.63
C LEU A 110 -12.82 -10.14 -7.69
N HIS A 111 -12.94 -10.61 -8.94
CA HIS A 111 -13.54 -9.84 -10.02
C HIS A 111 -15.08 -9.92 -9.99
N SER A 112 -15.63 -11.11 -9.74
CA SER A 112 -17.07 -11.37 -9.74
C SER A 112 -17.78 -10.72 -8.54
N GLN A 113 -18.81 -9.91 -8.82
CA GLN A 113 -19.65 -9.31 -7.79
C GLN A 113 -20.52 -10.35 -7.07
N GLU A 114 -20.99 -11.37 -7.80
CA GLU A 114 -21.81 -12.45 -7.23
C GLU A 114 -21.02 -13.24 -6.19
N LEU A 115 -19.77 -13.61 -6.50
CA LEU A 115 -18.89 -14.29 -5.55
C LEU A 115 -18.58 -13.41 -4.34
N ARG A 116 -18.37 -12.10 -4.54
CA ARG A 116 -18.17 -11.16 -3.42
C ARG A 116 -19.36 -11.16 -2.48
N ASN A 117 -20.58 -11.11 -3.02
CA ASN A 117 -21.82 -11.10 -2.24
C ASN A 117 -22.04 -12.44 -1.54
N PHE A 118 -21.85 -13.57 -2.23
CA PHE A 118 -21.95 -14.92 -1.67
C PHE A 118 -20.97 -15.14 -0.50
N LEU A 119 -19.76 -14.60 -0.61
CA LEU A 119 -18.76 -14.71 0.46
C LEU A 119 -18.98 -13.72 1.60
N GLN A 120 -19.75 -12.64 1.41
CA GLN A 120 -20.10 -11.69 2.48
C GLN A 120 -21.12 -12.28 3.46
N THR A 121 -22.06 -13.08 2.97
CA THR A 121 -22.96 -13.87 3.82
C THR A 121 -22.17 -14.97 4.54
N LYS A 122 -22.01 -14.88 5.87
CA LYS A 122 -21.43 -15.97 6.66
C LYS A 122 -22.51 -16.75 7.43
N GLN A 123 -22.36 -18.07 7.32
CA GLN A 123 -22.97 -19.18 8.07
C GLN A 123 -24.48 -19.33 7.94
N HIS A 124 -24.92 -20.09 6.92
CA HIS A 124 -26.03 -20.99 7.17
C HIS A 124 -25.52 -22.02 8.18
N THR A 125 -25.95 -21.86 9.43
CA THR A 125 -26.05 -22.97 10.38
C THR A 125 -26.96 -23.98 9.71
N THR A 126 -26.38 -25.02 9.10
CA THR A 126 -27.16 -26.18 8.70
C THR A 126 -27.68 -26.82 9.99
N LEU A 127 -28.99 -27.04 9.98
CA LEU A 127 -29.82 -27.65 11.03
C LEU A 127 -29.19 -28.89 11.68
#